data_AF-A0A2N0S8S9-F1
#
_entry.id   AF-A0A2N0S8S9-F1
#
_cell.length_a   1.000
_cell.length_b   1.000
_cell.length_c   1.000
_cell.angle_alpha   90.00
_cell.angle_beta   90.00
_cell.angle_gamma   90.00
#
_symmetry.space_group_name_H-M   'P 1'
#
loop_
_entity.id
_entity.type
_entity.pdbx_description
1 polymer ?
#
loop_
_entity_poly.entity_id
_entity_poly.type
_entity_poly.pdbx_seq_one_letter_code
_entity_poly.pdbx_strand_id
1 'polypeptide(L)'
;MALIQIGHIPIFQSAVNLLQVTLRALESHNFFENQDLASFLLNSRRCLDVMREMDKEAGINYKHFSFAVAAALLKGLKNPTTKTSTQSALIVFLDIAAKGVNGINPGNNVIESSMLGYLAALLPMSANDADMKGLLGLSGISDIYVDDTELQTTYYKIFDRLDIPDNQTALLLISLMVTVLQHAESEAERLFLYGFLAEAANAVPEVFALVYDTLLPKMIQIVSTNDTIPILDAIHSIHYTVGCEPLNYEQQSYTRTNGNHLSYLSEIGFNNLMDCGSFQTVTREKMKINAKLTSKLINCMINCE
;
A
#
# COMPACT_ATOMS: atom_id res chain seq x y z
N MET A 1 6.11 10.97 11.01
CA MET A 1 5.14 11.11 9.89
C MET A 1 4.70 12.54 9.59
N ALA A 2 4.54 13.44 10.57
CA ALA A 2 4.08 14.83 10.33
C ALA A 2 4.88 15.58 9.24
N LEU A 3 6.22 15.58 9.35
CA LEU A 3 7.11 16.22 8.38
C LEU A 3 6.97 15.68 6.95
N ILE A 4 6.66 14.39 6.80
CA ILE A 4 6.45 13.72 5.51
C ILE A 4 5.15 14.23 4.85
N GLN A 5 4.12 14.49 5.66
CA GLN A 5 2.83 14.98 5.16
C GLN A 5 2.87 16.43 4.66
N ILE A 6 3.92 17.21 4.95
CA ILE A 6 4.08 18.57 4.40
C ILE A 6 4.11 18.55 2.86
N GLY A 7 4.64 17.49 2.24
CA GLY A 7 4.62 17.33 0.78
C GLY A 7 5.64 18.17 0.02
N HIS A 8 6.61 18.79 0.70
CA HIS A 8 7.73 19.48 0.07
C HIS A 8 8.90 18.51 -0.15
N ILE A 9 9.35 18.32 -1.40
CA ILE A 9 10.27 17.24 -1.80
C ILE A 9 11.57 17.19 -0.95
N PRO A 10 12.34 18.29 -0.78
CA PRO A 10 13.55 18.27 0.08
C PRO A 10 13.29 17.90 1.55
N ILE A 11 12.16 18.39 2.10
CA ILE A 11 11.78 18.11 3.49
C ILE A 11 11.35 16.64 3.61
N PHE A 12 10.62 16.15 2.61
CA PHE A 12 10.19 14.76 2.55
C PHE A 12 11.38 13.80 2.60
N GLN A 13 12.41 14.02 1.76
CA GLN A 13 13.60 13.16 1.76
C GLN A 13 14.28 13.14 3.14
N SER A 14 14.51 14.32 3.70
CA SER A 14 15.14 14.48 5.01
C SER A 14 14.31 13.82 6.12
N ALA A 15 12.99 13.95 6.06
CA ALA A 15 12.06 13.37 7.03
C ALA A 15 11.99 11.84 6.94
N VAL A 16 12.06 11.27 5.74
CA VAL A 16 12.11 9.81 5.53
C VAL A 16 13.43 9.25 6.05
N ASN A 17 14.56 9.90 5.77
CA ASN A 17 15.86 9.46 6.30
C ASN A 17 15.87 9.51 7.83
N LEU A 18 15.34 10.59 8.43
CA LEU A 18 15.20 10.68 9.87
C LEU A 18 14.32 9.55 10.41
N LEU A 19 13.17 9.28 9.78
CA LEU A 19 12.28 8.18 10.15
C LEU A 19 13.02 6.84 10.14
N GLN A 20 13.73 6.54 9.06
CA GLN A 20 14.50 5.31 8.92
C GLN A 20 15.55 5.15 10.04
N VAL A 21 16.34 6.19 10.31
CA VAL A 21 17.34 6.18 11.38
C VAL A 21 16.69 6.00 12.75
N THR A 22 15.57 6.67 13.01
CA THR A 22 14.86 6.53 14.29
C THR A 22 14.30 5.12 14.49
N LEU A 23 13.76 4.49 13.45
CA LEU A 23 13.25 3.12 13.54
C LEU A 23 14.37 2.11 13.80
N ARG A 24 15.50 2.24 13.09
CA ARG A 24 16.69 1.40 13.32
C ARG A 24 17.27 1.60 14.72
N ALA A 25 17.28 2.83 15.24
CA ALA A 25 17.71 3.09 16.60
C ALA A 25 16.78 2.42 17.63
N LEU A 26 15.46 2.53 17.47
CA LEU A 26 14.48 1.85 18.32
C LEU A 26 14.62 0.33 18.25
N GLU A 27 14.82 -0.22 17.05
CA GLU A 27 15.08 -1.64 16.84
C GLU A 27 16.38 -2.09 17.55
N SER A 28 17.47 -1.33 17.43
CA SER A 28 18.75 -1.66 18.09
C SER A 28 18.70 -1.62 19.62
N HIS A 29 17.70 -0.92 20.18
CA HIS A 29 17.42 -0.87 21.60
C HIS A 29 16.30 -1.84 22.03
N ASN A 30 15.90 -2.77 21.14
CA ASN A 30 14.95 -3.85 21.41
C ASN A 30 13.56 -3.38 21.86
N PHE A 31 13.14 -2.17 21.47
CA PHE A 31 11.81 -1.63 21.83
C PHE A 31 10.65 -2.43 21.23
N PHE A 32 10.90 -3.26 20.21
CA PHE A 32 9.89 -4.05 19.49
C PHE A 32 9.88 -5.55 19.85
N GLU A 33 10.66 -5.99 20.85
CA GLU A 33 10.68 -7.41 21.24
C GLU A 33 9.36 -7.87 21.89
N ASN A 34 8.73 -7.00 22.68
CA ASN A 34 7.57 -7.35 23.51
C ASN A 34 6.25 -6.74 23.03
N GLN A 35 6.30 -5.92 21.98
CA GLN A 35 5.14 -5.20 21.47
C GLN A 35 5.24 -5.03 19.96
N ASP A 36 4.11 -5.12 19.27
CA ASP A 36 4.05 -4.88 17.84
C ASP A 36 4.40 -3.41 17.50
N LEU A 37 5.02 -3.24 16.33
CA LEU A 37 5.50 -1.95 15.82
C LEU A 37 4.39 -0.89 15.79
N ALA A 38 3.20 -1.28 15.35
CA ALA A 38 2.08 -0.35 15.20
C ALA A 38 1.63 0.17 16.56
N SER A 39 1.35 -0.72 17.51
CA SER A 39 0.91 -0.36 18.85
C SER A 39 1.96 0.47 19.59
N PHE A 40 3.25 0.14 19.47
CA PHE A 40 4.30 0.95 20.10
C PHE A 40 4.31 2.40 19.56
N LEU A 41 4.29 2.55 18.24
CA LEU A 41 4.31 3.87 17.61
C LEU A 41 3.01 4.65 17.85
N LEU A 42 1.85 3.98 17.88
CA LEU A 42 0.57 4.61 18.16
C LEU A 42 0.44 5.02 19.63
N ASN A 43 0.94 4.22 20.57
CA ASN A 43 0.96 4.56 22.00
C ASN A 43 1.92 5.73 22.30
N SER A 44 2.98 5.89 21.50
CA SER A 44 3.91 7.02 21.65
C SER A 44 3.34 8.38 21.23
N ARG A 45 2.14 8.39 20.61
CA ARG A 45 1.51 9.62 20.12
C ARG A 45 1.15 10.56 21.27
N ARG A 46 1.84 11.68 21.33
CA ARG A 46 1.51 12.82 22.21
C ARG A 46 0.65 13.83 21.46
N CYS A 47 -0.04 14.71 22.18
CA CYS A 47 -0.83 15.80 21.59
C CYS A 47 -1.91 15.30 20.62
N LEU A 48 -2.76 14.40 21.12
CA LEU A 48 -3.74 13.65 20.32
C LEU A 48 -4.66 14.54 19.47
N ASP A 49 -5.00 15.74 19.94
CA ASP A 49 -5.87 16.65 19.19
C ASP A 49 -5.23 17.14 17.88
N VAL A 50 -3.96 17.56 17.94
CA VAL A 50 -3.20 17.98 16.75
C VAL A 50 -2.94 16.79 15.83
N MET A 51 -2.66 15.61 16.39
CA MET A 51 -2.47 14.40 15.59
C MET A 51 -3.75 13.96 14.89
N ARG A 52 -4.91 14.02 15.56
CA ARG A 52 -6.21 13.73 14.94
C ARG A 52 -6.55 14.70 13.82
N GLU A 53 -6.27 15.99 14.02
CA GLU A 53 -6.45 17.00 12.96
C GLU A 53 -5.56 16.68 11.76
N MET A 54 -4.29 16.32 12.00
CA MET A 54 -3.35 15.95 10.95
C MET A 54 -3.73 14.64 10.23
N ASP A 55 -4.23 13.64 10.96
CA ASP A 55 -4.68 12.37 10.40
C ASP A 55 -5.92 12.57 9.50
N LYS A 56 -6.83 13.47 9.92
CA LYS A 56 -8.00 13.88 9.13
C LYS A 56 -7.59 14.61 7.85
N GLU A 57 -6.64 15.55 7.92
CA GLU A 57 -6.11 16.27 6.75
C GLU A 57 -5.35 15.35 5.77
N ALA A 58 -4.63 14.36 6.31
CA ALA A 58 -4.00 13.31 5.53
C ALA A 58 -5.05 12.39 4.90
N GLY A 59 -6.22 12.23 5.53
CA GLY A 59 -7.27 11.31 5.12
C GLY A 59 -6.81 9.86 5.27
N ILE A 60 -6.10 9.56 6.36
CA ILE A 60 -5.51 8.26 6.65
C ILE A 60 -5.96 7.80 8.04
N ASN A 61 -6.47 6.57 8.13
CA ASN A 61 -6.79 5.91 9.39
C ASN A 61 -5.70 4.92 9.78
N TYR A 62 -5.12 5.08 10.97
CA TYR A 62 -4.04 4.23 11.45
C TYR A 62 -4.49 2.92 12.10
N LYS A 63 -5.79 2.60 12.10
CA LYS A 63 -6.29 1.25 12.42
C LYS A 63 -5.61 0.20 11.53
N HIS A 64 -5.45 0.51 10.24
CA HIS A 64 -4.66 -0.28 9.29
C HIS A 64 -3.29 0.37 9.10
N PHE A 65 -2.41 0.18 10.10
CA PHE A 65 -1.16 0.93 10.22
C PHE A 65 -0.21 0.79 9.01
N SER A 66 -0.06 -0.42 8.46
CA SER A 66 0.82 -0.65 7.31
C SER A 66 0.36 0.07 6.06
N PHE A 67 -0.94 0.01 5.75
CA PHE A 67 -1.54 0.75 4.64
C PHE A 67 -1.44 2.27 4.85
N ALA A 68 -1.62 2.74 6.08
CA ALA A 68 -1.46 4.15 6.43
C ALA A 68 -0.04 4.67 6.15
N VAL A 69 0.98 3.91 6.57
CA VAL A 69 2.39 4.27 6.33
C VAL A 69 2.73 4.17 4.84
N ALA A 70 2.28 3.11 4.17
CA ALA A 70 2.48 2.91 2.74
C ALA A 70 1.88 4.07 1.92
N ALA A 71 0.63 4.45 2.19
CA ALA A 71 -0.02 5.59 1.56
C ALA A 71 0.75 6.91 1.80
N ALA A 72 1.22 7.14 3.03
CA ALA A 72 1.99 8.34 3.35
C ALA A 72 3.33 8.41 2.59
N LEU A 73 3.97 7.26 2.35
CA LEU A 73 5.27 7.15 1.71
C LEU A 73 5.18 7.00 0.18
N LEU A 74 4.04 6.57 -0.36
CA LEU A 74 3.92 6.18 -1.78
C LEU A 74 4.38 7.27 -2.76
N LYS A 75 4.01 8.53 -2.52
CA LYS A 75 4.49 9.70 -3.30
C LYS A 75 6.02 9.76 -3.42
N GLY A 76 6.73 9.31 -2.38
CA GLY A 76 8.18 9.27 -2.32
C GLY A 76 8.80 8.22 -3.24
N LEU A 77 8.08 7.12 -3.50
CA LEU A 77 8.53 6.04 -4.39
C LEU A 77 8.48 6.43 -5.87
N LYS A 78 7.59 7.38 -6.21
CA LYS A 78 7.37 7.87 -7.58
C LYS A 78 8.26 9.05 -7.97
N ASN A 79 9.03 9.61 -7.03
CA ASN A 79 9.98 10.68 -7.32
C ASN A 79 11.43 10.15 -7.29
N PRO A 80 12.23 10.31 -8.36
CA PRO A 80 13.60 9.80 -8.44
C PRO A 80 14.51 10.23 -7.29
N THR A 81 14.33 11.46 -6.78
CA THR A 81 15.15 12.02 -5.69
C THR A 81 14.87 11.36 -4.35
N THR A 82 13.63 10.92 -4.12
CA THR A 82 13.19 10.36 -2.84
C THR A 82 13.01 8.85 -2.86
N LYS A 83 13.00 8.23 -4.06
CA LYS A 83 12.69 6.80 -4.27
C LYS A 83 13.52 5.88 -3.38
N THR A 84 14.85 5.99 -3.43
CA THR A 84 15.77 5.11 -2.70
C THR A 84 15.59 5.20 -1.18
N SER A 85 15.51 6.42 -0.64
CA SER A 85 15.27 6.66 0.79
C SER A 85 13.92 6.09 1.23
N THR A 86 12.88 6.28 0.41
CA THR A 86 11.51 5.82 0.71
C THR A 86 11.42 4.31 0.68
N GLN A 87 12.03 3.68 -0.34
CA GLN A 87 12.11 2.23 -0.45
C GLN A 87 12.85 1.64 0.75
N SER A 88 13.99 2.23 1.13
CA SER A 88 14.77 1.78 2.30
C SER A 88 13.96 1.89 3.59
N ALA A 89 13.21 2.98 3.78
CA ALA A 89 12.36 3.14 4.96
C ALA A 89 11.22 2.10 4.99
N LEU A 90 10.55 1.83 3.87
CA LEU A 90 9.52 0.79 3.78
C LEU A 90 10.07 -0.62 4.04
N ILE A 91 11.27 -0.93 3.54
CA ILE A 91 11.96 -2.18 3.84
C ILE A 91 12.25 -2.31 5.34
N VAL A 92 12.64 -1.23 6.02
CA VAL A 92 12.84 -1.24 7.49
C VAL A 92 11.52 -1.51 8.22
N PHE A 93 10.41 -0.90 7.80
CA PHE A 93 9.10 -1.20 8.37
C PHE A 93 8.73 -2.67 8.19
N LEU A 94 8.93 -3.22 6.99
CA LEU A 94 8.66 -4.62 6.69
C LEU A 94 9.55 -5.58 7.49
N ASP A 95 10.86 -5.30 7.58
CA ASP A 95 11.84 -6.08 8.34
C ASP A 95 11.46 -6.18 9.83
N ILE A 96 11.15 -5.04 10.45
CA ILE A 96 10.75 -4.99 11.86
C ILE A 96 9.42 -5.71 12.08
N ALA A 97 8.44 -5.48 11.21
CA ALA A 97 7.14 -6.15 11.31
C ALA A 97 7.27 -7.68 11.15
N ALA A 98 8.05 -8.13 10.17
CA ALA A 98 8.30 -9.55 9.92
C ALA A 98 9.03 -10.23 11.07
N LYS A 99 10.01 -9.57 11.71
CA LYS A 99 10.69 -10.09 12.91
C LYS A 99 9.72 -10.29 14.08
N GLY A 100 8.79 -9.35 14.29
CA GLY A 100 7.76 -9.48 15.31
C GLY A 100 6.88 -10.72 15.11
N VAL A 101 6.52 -11.01 13.86
CA VAL A 101 5.66 -12.16 13.50
C VAL A 101 6.43 -13.48 13.50
N ASN A 102 7.61 -13.51 12.91
CA ASN A 102 8.45 -14.71 12.82
C ASN A 102 8.95 -15.19 14.19
N GLY A 103 9.05 -14.30 15.18
CA GLY A 103 9.30 -14.67 16.57
C GLY A 103 8.15 -15.44 17.22
N ILE A 104 6.92 -15.28 16.71
CA ILE A 104 5.70 -15.90 17.26
C ILE A 104 5.32 -17.17 16.48
N ASN A 105 5.35 -17.12 15.14
CA ASN A 105 4.93 -18.23 14.27
C ASN A 105 5.98 -18.50 13.15
N PRO A 106 7.12 -19.13 13.47
CA PRO A 106 8.14 -19.42 12.47
C PRO A 106 7.62 -20.44 11.44
N GLY A 107 7.61 -20.07 10.16
CA GLY A 107 7.45 -21.01 9.04
C GLY A 107 6.05 -21.16 8.44
N ASN A 108 5.10 -20.27 8.71
CA ASN A 108 3.74 -20.42 8.18
C ASN A 108 3.61 -20.12 6.67
N ASN A 109 4.69 -19.71 5.98
CA ASN A 109 4.72 -19.34 4.55
C ASN A 109 3.53 -18.47 4.08
N VAL A 110 3.02 -17.64 4.99
CA VAL A 110 1.88 -16.75 4.83
C VAL A 110 2.29 -15.38 5.36
N ILE A 111 1.96 -14.33 4.61
CA ILE A 111 2.26 -12.95 4.94
C ILE A 111 1.08 -12.40 5.74
N GLU A 112 1.31 -12.04 7.00
CA GLU A 112 0.28 -11.48 7.87
C GLU A 112 -0.30 -10.15 7.36
N SER A 113 -1.59 -9.93 7.61
CA SER A 113 -2.31 -8.68 7.33
C SER A 113 -1.61 -7.40 7.79
N SER A 114 -0.83 -7.48 8.89
CA SER A 114 -0.08 -6.37 9.46
C SER A 114 1.02 -5.84 8.54
N MET A 115 1.53 -6.65 7.60
CA MET A 115 2.64 -6.30 6.70
C MET A 115 2.18 -5.90 5.29
N LEU A 116 0.94 -6.22 4.94
CA LEU A 116 0.43 -6.13 3.56
C LEU A 116 0.60 -4.75 2.95
N GLY A 117 0.36 -3.66 3.69
CA GLY A 117 0.52 -2.32 3.13
C GLY A 117 1.95 -1.99 2.70
N TYR A 118 2.95 -2.40 3.49
CA TYR A 118 4.36 -2.19 3.14
C TYR A 118 4.76 -2.99 1.92
N LEU A 119 4.36 -4.27 1.92
CA LEU A 119 4.66 -5.20 0.85
C LEU A 119 4.02 -4.74 -0.45
N ALA A 120 2.74 -4.39 -0.42
CA ALA A 120 1.98 -3.88 -1.55
C ALA A 120 2.69 -2.68 -2.22
N ALA A 121 3.19 -1.72 -1.43
CA ALA A 121 3.92 -0.57 -1.99
C ALA A 121 5.27 -0.96 -2.64
N LEU A 122 5.92 -2.02 -2.16
CA LEU A 122 7.25 -2.47 -2.61
C LEU A 122 7.19 -3.46 -3.77
N LEU A 123 6.19 -4.35 -3.83
CA LEU A 123 6.09 -5.43 -4.80
C LEU A 123 6.21 -4.95 -6.26
N PRO A 124 5.47 -3.91 -6.71
CA PRO A 124 5.56 -3.46 -8.10
C PRO A 124 6.95 -2.91 -8.44
N MET A 125 7.66 -2.37 -7.46
CA MET A 125 9.00 -1.81 -7.63
C MET A 125 10.09 -2.88 -7.68
N SER A 126 9.83 -4.03 -7.05
CA SER A 126 10.72 -5.19 -7.02
C SER A 126 10.38 -6.21 -8.11
N ALA A 127 9.85 -5.78 -9.26
CA ALA A 127 9.41 -6.67 -10.34
C ALA A 127 10.51 -7.59 -10.93
N ASN A 128 11.78 -7.38 -10.56
CA ASN A 128 12.88 -8.30 -10.88
C ASN A 128 12.85 -9.54 -9.95
N ASP A 129 13.11 -10.72 -10.50
CA ASP A 129 13.08 -11.99 -9.74
C ASP A 129 13.95 -11.99 -8.47
N ALA A 130 15.15 -11.39 -8.52
CA ALA A 130 16.06 -11.37 -7.37
C ALA A 130 15.56 -10.45 -6.24
N ASP A 131 15.10 -9.26 -6.59
CA ASP A 131 14.59 -8.28 -5.62
C ASP A 131 13.26 -8.75 -5.02
N MET A 132 12.41 -9.38 -5.84
CA MET A 132 11.17 -10.00 -5.40
C MET A 132 11.45 -11.12 -4.40
N LYS A 133 12.32 -12.07 -4.74
CA LYS A 133 12.70 -13.17 -3.83
C LYS A 133 13.24 -12.66 -2.49
N GLY A 134 14.11 -11.65 -2.52
CA GLY A 134 14.63 -11.02 -1.31
C GLY A 134 13.54 -10.37 -0.45
N LEU A 135 12.59 -9.68 -1.08
CA LEU A 135 11.46 -9.03 -0.40
C LEU A 135 10.50 -10.06 0.22
N LEU A 136 10.20 -11.14 -0.49
CA LEU A 136 9.33 -12.21 -0.01
C LEU A 136 9.98 -13.03 1.11
N GLY A 137 11.29 -13.27 1.00
CA GLY A 137 12.10 -13.85 2.06
C GLY A 137 12.04 -13.03 3.35
N LEU A 138 12.10 -11.70 3.23
CA LEU A 138 11.97 -10.80 4.38
C LEU A 138 10.58 -10.88 5.01
N SER A 139 9.52 -11.04 4.22
CA SER A 139 8.13 -11.14 4.72
C SER A 139 7.74 -12.53 5.25
N GLY A 140 8.68 -13.47 5.34
CA GLY A 140 8.44 -14.81 5.91
C GLY A 140 8.11 -15.91 4.90
N ILE A 141 8.22 -15.64 3.59
CA ILE A 141 8.09 -16.67 2.55
C ILE A 141 9.49 -17.24 2.26
N SER A 142 9.75 -18.45 2.75
CA SER A 142 11.05 -19.12 2.59
C SER A 142 11.03 -20.20 1.51
N ASP A 143 9.85 -20.77 1.21
CA ASP A 143 9.65 -21.76 0.15
C ASP A 143 9.02 -21.10 -1.08
N ILE A 144 9.86 -20.44 -1.87
CA ILE A 144 9.48 -20.09 -3.25
C ILE A 144 9.99 -21.25 -4.12
N TYR A 145 9.17 -22.28 -4.28
CA TYR A 145 9.31 -23.17 -5.43
C TYR A 145 8.98 -22.34 -6.67
N VAL A 146 10.01 -21.76 -7.28
CA VAL A 146 9.90 -21.24 -8.63
C VAL A 146 9.83 -22.47 -9.52
N ASP A 147 8.63 -22.81 -9.98
CA ASP A 147 8.50 -23.71 -11.11
C ASP A 147 9.04 -22.95 -12.33
N ASP A 148 10.34 -23.10 -12.60
CA ASP A 148 11.04 -22.51 -13.75
C ASP A 148 10.43 -23.01 -15.09
N THR A 149 9.43 -23.88 -15.06
CA THR A 149 8.76 -24.42 -16.25
C THR A 149 7.80 -23.42 -16.92
N GLU A 150 7.31 -22.39 -16.21
CA GLU A 150 6.43 -21.34 -16.77
C GLU A 150 7.13 -19.97 -16.96
N LEU A 151 8.38 -20.00 -17.41
CA LEU A 151 9.23 -18.85 -17.80
C LEU A 151 8.70 -18.04 -19.01
N GLN A 152 7.42 -17.67 -19.03
CA GLN A 152 6.86 -16.68 -19.97
C GLN A 152 6.03 -15.57 -19.31
N THR A 153 5.83 -15.60 -17.98
CA THR A 153 5.16 -14.50 -17.27
C THR A 153 6.00 -14.03 -16.08
N THR A 154 6.31 -12.73 -16.01
CA THR A 154 7.06 -12.10 -14.91
C THR A 154 6.21 -11.95 -13.64
N TYR A 155 5.28 -12.88 -13.41
CA TYR A 155 4.23 -12.78 -12.42
C TYR A 155 4.20 -14.00 -11.51
N TYR A 156 4.45 -13.79 -10.22
CA TYR A 156 4.30 -14.81 -9.18
C TYR A 156 2.90 -14.74 -8.59
N LYS A 157 2.18 -15.87 -8.59
CA LYS A 157 0.92 -15.99 -7.87
C LYS A 157 1.17 -15.86 -6.38
N ILE A 158 0.88 -14.68 -5.84
CA ILE A 158 1.20 -14.32 -4.46
C ILE A 158 -0.04 -14.14 -3.61
N PHE A 159 -1.22 -13.94 -4.21
CA PHE A 159 -2.42 -13.58 -3.48
C PHE A 159 -2.83 -14.68 -2.50
N ASP A 160 -2.67 -15.95 -2.87
CA ASP A 160 -2.91 -17.12 -2.00
C ASP A 160 -2.02 -17.17 -0.74
N ARG A 161 -0.91 -16.43 -0.72
CA ARG A 161 0.02 -16.34 0.41
C ARG A 161 -0.26 -15.14 1.32
N LEU A 162 -1.19 -14.27 0.95
CA LEU A 162 -1.55 -13.08 1.72
C LEU A 162 -2.66 -13.42 2.71
N ASP A 163 -2.44 -13.14 3.99
CA ASP A 163 -3.48 -13.21 5.02
C ASP A 163 -4.41 -12.00 4.89
N ILE A 164 -5.56 -12.22 4.25
CA ILE A 164 -6.60 -11.21 4.04
C ILE A 164 -7.80 -11.56 4.93
N PRO A 165 -7.86 -11.01 6.16
CA PRO A 165 -8.84 -11.44 7.16
C PRO A 165 -10.26 -10.91 6.90
N ASP A 166 -10.38 -9.79 6.17
CA ASP A 166 -11.65 -9.11 5.96
C ASP A 166 -11.71 -8.34 4.62
N ASN A 167 -12.94 -8.00 4.21
CA ASN A 167 -13.20 -7.24 2.99
C ASN A 167 -12.59 -5.83 3.02
N GLN A 168 -12.36 -5.24 4.21
CA GLN A 168 -11.74 -3.90 4.33
C GLN A 168 -10.26 -3.96 3.95
N THR A 169 -9.55 -4.99 4.40
CA THR A 169 -8.13 -5.25 4.12
C THR A 169 -7.94 -5.58 2.64
N ALA A 170 -8.82 -6.41 2.07
CA ALA A 170 -8.86 -6.68 0.65
C ALA A 170 -9.06 -5.38 -0.16
N LEU A 171 -10.02 -4.54 0.24
CA LEU A 171 -10.31 -3.29 -0.43
C LEU A 171 -9.12 -2.33 -0.37
N LEU A 172 -8.49 -2.16 0.80
CA LEU A 172 -7.31 -1.30 0.95
C LEU A 172 -6.13 -1.78 0.10
N LEU A 173 -5.90 -3.10 0.04
CA LEU A 173 -4.87 -3.70 -0.79
C LEU A 173 -5.11 -3.44 -2.28
N ILE A 174 -6.30 -3.76 -2.79
CA ILE A 174 -6.66 -3.55 -4.19
C ILE A 174 -6.61 -2.05 -4.52
N SER A 175 -7.17 -1.19 -3.67
CA SER A 175 -7.14 0.27 -3.87
C SER A 175 -5.72 0.81 -3.94
N LEU A 176 -4.83 0.34 -3.07
CA LEU A 176 -3.42 0.71 -3.10
C LEU A 176 -2.78 0.24 -4.41
N MET A 177 -3.04 -0.99 -4.87
CA MET A 177 -2.49 -1.50 -6.15
C MET A 177 -2.99 -0.70 -7.36
N VAL A 178 -4.28 -0.37 -7.39
CA VAL A 178 -4.83 0.52 -8.43
C VAL A 178 -4.18 1.90 -8.36
N THR A 179 -3.94 2.44 -7.17
CA THR A 179 -3.22 3.71 -6.98
C THR A 179 -1.79 3.65 -7.54
N VAL A 180 -1.04 2.58 -7.24
CA VAL A 180 0.31 2.38 -7.78
C VAL A 180 0.27 2.27 -9.29
N LEU A 181 -0.72 1.56 -9.85
CA LEU A 181 -0.93 1.40 -11.29
C LEU A 181 -1.25 2.72 -11.99
N GLN A 182 -2.03 3.59 -11.35
CA GLN A 182 -2.31 4.93 -11.87
C GLN A 182 -1.03 5.74 -12.10
N HIS A 183 0.00 5.49 -11.29
CA HIS A 183 1.30 6.17 -11.33
C HIS A 183 2.43 5.26 -11.86
N ALA A 184 2.12 4.14 -12.53
CA ALA A 184 3.12 3.21 -13.05
C ALA A 184 3.70 3.71 -14.38
N GLU A 185 5.03 3.90 -14.40
CA GLU A 185 5.77 4.39 -15.58
C GLU A 185 6.40 3.25 -16.37
N SER A 186 6.92 2.22 -15.69
CA SER A 186 7.59 1.08 -16.33
C SER A 186 6.60 0.01 -16.78
N GLU A 187 6.94 -0.69 -17.86
CA GLU A 187 6.14 -1.80 -18.37
C GLU A 187 6.12 -2.98 -17.40
N ALA A 188 7.26 -3.29 -16.76
CA ALA A 188 7.36 -4.33 -15.75
C ALA A 188 6.45 -4.07 -14.54
N GLU A 189 6.38 -2.83 -14.04
CA GLU A 189 5.43 -2.45 -12.97
C GLU A 189 3.99 -2.71 -13.42
N ARG A 190 3.63 -2.32 -14.65
CA ARG A 190 2.27 -2.49 -15.17
C ARG A 190 1.90 -3.96 -15.34
N LEU A 191 2.81 -4.77 -15.87
CA LEU A 191 2.61 -6.20 -16.06
C LEU A 191 2.40 -6.91 -14.73
N PHE A 192 3.23 -6.61 -13.74
CA PHE A 192 3.05 -7.12 -12.37
C PHE A 192 1.69 -6.70 -11.79
N LEU A 193 1.36 -5.41 -11.87
CA LEU A 193 0.12 -4.86 -11.29
C LEU A 193 -1.15 -5.43 -11.94
N TYR A 194 -1.17 -5.59 -13.26
CA TYR A 194 -2.32 -6.20 -13.94
C TYR A 194 -2.44 -7.69 -13.63
N GLY A 195 -1.33 -8.43 -13.56
CA GLY A 195 -1.35 -9.82 -13.08
C GLY A 195 -1.91 -9.93 -11.66
N PHE A 196 -1.45 -9.05 -10.76
CA PHE A 196 -1.91 -9.00 -9.38
C PHE A 196 -3.42 -8.70 -9.27
N LEU A 197 -3.89 -7.72 -10.04
CA LEU A 197 -5.29 -7.35 -10.07
C LEU A 197 -6.17 -8.44 -10.70
N ALA A 198 -5.66 -9.21 -11.66
CA ALA A 198 -6.36 -10.37 -12.22
C ALA A 198 -6.54 -11.49 -11.18
N GLU A 199 -5.51 -11.76 -10.37
CA GLU A 199 -5.63 -12.72 -9.26
C GLU A 199 -6.61 -12.22 -8.20
N ALA A 200 -6.54 -10.93 -7.84
CA ALA A 200 -7.47 -10.32 -6.91
C ALA A 200 -8.94 -10.37 -7.40
N ALA A 201 -9.17 -10.19 -8.71
CA ALA A 201 -10.50 -10.30 -9.30
C ALA A 201 -11.09 -11.71 -9.15
N ASN A 202 -10.26 -12.75 -9.24
CA ASN A 202 -10.68 -14.15 -9.05
C ASN A 202 -10.86 -14.52 -7.58
N ALA A 203 -9.99 -14.02 -6.70
CA ALA A 203 -9.99 -14.40 -5.28
C ALA A 203 -11.04 -13.66 -4.44
N VAL A 204 -11.31 -12.38 -4.74
CA VAL A 204 -12.26 -11.53 -3.99
C VAL A 204 -13.16 -10.70 -4.94
N PRO A 205 -13.99 -11.36 -5.78
CA PRO A 205 -14.76 -10.69 -6.83
C PRO A 205 -15.70 -9.60 -6.31
N GLU A 206 -16.37 -9.83 -5.17
CA GLU A 206 -17.29 -8.86 -4.55
C GLU A 206 -16.60 -7.53 -4.22
N VAL A 207 -15.38 -7.58 -3.69
CA VAL A 207 -14.60 -6.39 -3.33
C VAL A 207 -14.00 -5.75 -4.58
N PHE A 208 -13.54 -6.57 -5.54
CA PHE A 208 -12.96 -6.08 -6.77
C PHE A 208 -13.97 -5.31 -7.63
N ALA A 209 -15.23 -5.74 -7.66
CA ALA A 209 -16.31 -5.05 -8.38
C ALA A 209 -16.47 -3.57 -7.97
N LEU A 210 -16.18 -3.23 -6.71
CA LEU A 210 -16.21 -1.84 -6.22
C LEU A 210 -15.16 -0.96 -6.92
N VAL A 211 -14.00 -1.52 -7.25
CA VAL A 211 -12.85 -0.78 -7.81
C VAL A 211 -12.85 -0.81 -9.35
N TYR A 212 -13.56 -1.76 -9.95
CA TYR A 212 -13.59 -2.00 -11.40
C TYR A 212 -13.91 -0.74 -12.23
N ASP A 213 -14.91 0.04 -11.83
CA ASP A 213 -15.30 1.27 -12.51
C ASP A 213 -14.16 2.31 -12.57
N THR A 214 -13.25 2.29 -11.58
CA THR A 214 -12.08 3.19 -11.52
C THR A 214 -10.93 2.67 -12.39
N LEU A 215 -10.82 1.36 -12.57
CA LEU A 215 -9.78 0.69 -13.35
C LEU A 215 -10.08 0.72 -14.87
N LEU A 216 -11.36 0.60 -15.23
CA LEU A 216 -11.83 0.42 -16.60
C LEU A 216 -11.28 1.45 -17.61
N PRO A 217 -11.27 2.77 -17.35
CA PRO A 217 -10.75 3.75 -18.31
C PRO A 217 -9.27 3.52 -18.63
N LYS A 218 -8.48 3.11 -17.63
CA LYS A 218 -7.05 2.88 -17.76
C LYS A 218 -6.73 1.56 -18.46
N MET A 219 -7.54 0.53 -18.25
CA MET A 219 -7.48 -0.71 -19.04
C MET A 219 -7.73 -0.43 -20.52
N ILE A 220 -8.80 0.29 -20.85
CA ILE A 220 -9.15 0.65 -22.24
C ILE A 220 -8.01 1.44 -22.89
N GLN A 221 -7.45 2.41 -22.17
CA GLN A 221 -6.31 3.19 -22.65
C GLN A 221 -5.09 2.30 -22.95
N ILE A 222 -4.76 1.37 -22.06
CA ILE A 222 -3.59 0.49 -22.22
C ILE A 222 -3.81 -0.53 -23.33
N VAL A 223 -4.99 -1.12 -23.47
CA VAL A 223 -5.34 -1.99 -24.61
C VAL A 223 -5.16 -1.28 -25.95
N SER A 224 -5.43 0.02 -25.99
CA SER A 224 -5.32 0.81 -27.22
C SER A 224 -3.89 1.25 -27.54
N THR A 225 -2.95 1.13 -26.59
CA THR A 225 -1.62 1.75 -26.68
C THR A 225 -0.47 0.75 -26.52
N ASN A 226 -0.73 -0.42 -25.94
CA ASN A 226 0.29 -1.38 -25.53
C ASN A 226 0.04 -2.72 -26.23
N ASP A 227 1.05 -3.24 -26.93
CA ASP A 227 0.96 -4.47 -27.72
C ASP A 227 1.46 -5.73 -26.98
N THR A 228 1.68 -5.64 -25.67
CA THR A 228 2.29 -6.73 -24.90
C THR A 228 1.23 -7.76 -24.51
N ILE A 229 1.32 -8.94 -25.13
CA ILE A 229 0.39 -10.07 -24.97
C ILE A 229 0.07 -10.38 -23.49
N PRO A 230 1.05 -10.45 -22.56
CA PRO A 230 0.74 -10.79 -21.17
C PRO A 230 -0.13 -9.76 -20.44
N ILE A 231 0.01 -8.47 -20.78
CA ILE A 231 -0.82 -7.41 -20.20
C ILE A 231 -2.25 -7.52 -20.74
N LEU A 232 -2.40 -7.77 -22.03
CA LEU A 232 -3.70 -7.96 -22.67
C LEU A 232 -4.41 -9.20 -22.11
N ASP A 233 -3.69 -10.30 -21.87
CA ASP A 233 -4.23 -11.51 -21.25
C ASP A 233 -4.69 -11.27 -19.81
N ALA A 234 -3.92 -10.54 -19.00
CA ALA A 234 -4.33 -10.16 -17.65
C ALA A 234 -5.58 -9.26 -17.65
N ILE A 235 -5.65 -8.29 -18.56
CA ILE A 235 -6.82 -7.43 -18.74
C ILE A 235 -8.04 -8.26 -19.19
N HIS A 236 -7.85 -9.20 -20.13
CA HIS A 236 -8.90 -10.09 -20.59
C HIS A 236 -9.37 -11.02 -19.47
N SER A 237 -8.47 -11.54 -18.64
CA SER A 237 -8.82 -12.30 -17.45
C SER A 237 -9.68 -11.48 -16.49
N ILE A 238 -9.30 -10.23 -16.19
CA ILE A 238 -10.10 -9.35 -15.34
C ILE A 238 -11.50 -9.14 -15.93
N HIS A 239 -11.58 -8.84 -17.23
CA HIS A 239 -12.85 -8.59 -17.90
C HIS A 239 -13.73 -9.84 -17.98
N TYR A 240 -13.12 -11.01 -18.23
CA TYR A 240 -13.79 -12.29 -18.27
C TYR A 240 -14.32 -12.68 -16.90
N THR A 241 -13.52 -12.55 -15.84
CA THR A 241 -13.97 -12.86 -14.47
C THR A 241 -15.14 -11.98 -14.06
N VAL A 242 -15.07 -10.68 -14.34
CA VAL A 242 -16.16 -9.73 -14.04
C VAL A 242 -17.39 -9.95 -14.95
N GLY A 243 -17.18 -10.41 -16.19
CA GLY A 243 -18.23 -10.56 -17.21
C GLY A 243 -18.87 -11.95 -17.32
N CYS A 244 -18.21 -13.01 -16.84
CA CYS A 244 -18.63 -14.41 -16.99
C CYS A 244 -19.05 -15.09 -15.70
N GLU A 245 -18.95 -14.48 -14.52
CA GLU A 245 -19.77 -14.95 -13.40
C GLU A 245 -21.25 -14.71 -13.76
N PRO A 246 -22.08 -15.77 -13.91
CA PRO A 246 -23.52 -15.62 -13.90
C PRO A 246 -23.90 -15.32 -12.44
N LEU A 247 -23.65 -14.09 -12.02
CA LEU A 247 -24.34 -13.53 -10.88
C LEU A 247 -25.83 -13.73 -11.18
N ASN A 248 -26.51 -14.48 -10.32
CA ASN A 248 -27.95 -14.69 -10.29
C ASN A 248 -28.67 -13.34 -10.15
N TYR A 249 -28.64 -12.53 -11.20
CA TYR A 249 -29.12 -11.15 -11.29
C TYR A 249 -30.63 -11.06 -11.51
N GLU A 250 -31.40 -12.09 -11.15
CA GLU A 250 -32.87 -12.03 -11.21
C GLU A 250 -33.54 -11.87 -9.85
N GLN A 251 -32.80 -11.73 -8.73
CA GLN A 251 -33.48 -11.41 -7.45
C GLN A 251 -32.73 -10.61 -6.39
N GLN A 252 -31.50 -10.14 -6.65
CA GLN A 252 -30.82 -9.17 -5.79
C GLN A 252 -29.90 -8.35 -6.72
N SER A 253 -30.18 -7.12 -7.20
CA SER A 253 -30.73 -5.99 -6.46
C SER A 253 -30.36 -5.98 -4.97
N TYR A 254 -29.13 -6.43 -4.65
CA TYR A 254 -28.24 -5.45 -4.04
C TYR A 254 -28.16 -4.33 -5.06
N THR A 255 -29.11 -3.40 -4.92
CA THR A 255 -28.81 -1.99 -5.01
C THR A 255 -27.34 -1.76 -5.38
N ARG A 256 -27.13 -0.96 -6.43
CA ARG A 256 -26.11 0.09 -6.34
C ARG A 256 -26.41 0.89 -5.07
N THR A 257 -26.18 0.31 -3.88
CA THR A 257 -26.43 0.90 -2.58
C THR A 257 -25.27 1.84 -2.40
N ASN A 258 -25.46 3.03 -2.97
CA ASN A 258 -25.14 4.30 -2.32
C ASN A 258 -23.78 4.35 -1.64
N GLY A 259 -22.77 3.86 -2.36
CA GLY A 259 -21.40 4.11 -2.00
C GLY A 259 -20.47 3.86 -3.17
N ASN A 260 -20.05 4.90 -3.87
CA ASN A 260 -18.91 4.83 -4.79
C ASN A 260 -17.71 4.24 -4.01
N HIS A 261 -16.80 3.49 -4.63
CA HIS A 261 -15.51 3.05 -4.04
C HIS A 261 -14.92 4.05 -3.02
N LEU A 262 -14.94 5.33 -3.39
CA LEU A 262 -14.46 6.46 -2.61
C LEU A 262 -15.20 6.68 -1.28
N SER A 263 -16.49 6.38 -1.19
CA SER A 263 -17.29 6.48 0.04
C SER A 263 -16.98 5.36 1.03
N TYR A 264 -16.71 4.13 0.56
CA TYR A 264 -16.24 3.05 1.43
C TYR A 264 -14.84 3.35 1.95
N LEU A 265 -13.95 3.86 1.10
CA LEU A 265 -12.66 4.38 1.54
C LEU A 265 -12.84 5.52 2.54
N SER A 266 -13.84 6.38 2.36
CA SER A 266 -14.15 7.46 3.30
C SER A 266 -14.57 6.94 4.67
N GLU A 267 -15.42 5.92 4.71
CA GLU A 267 -15.89 5.28 5.93
C GLU A 267 -14.76 4.58 6.70
N ILE A 268 -13.85 3.92 5.97
CA ILE A 268 -12.65 3.31 6.57
C ILE A 268 -11.63 4.38 6.99
N GLY A 269 -11.73 5.59 6.45
CA GLY A 269 -10.87 6.74 6.76
C GLY A 269 -9.63 6.87 5.87
N PHE A 270 -9.68 6.32 4.65
CA PHE A 270 -8.67 6.35 3.59
C PHE A 270 -9.10 7.20 2.39
N ASN A 271 -9.70 8.37 2.68
CA ASN A 271 -10.24 9.29 1.68
C ASN A 271 -9.28 9.65 0.53
N ASN A 272 -8.00 9.82 0.85
CA ASN A 272 -7.00 10.32 -0.09
C ASN A 272 -6.12 9.20 -0.65
N LEU A 273 -6.45 7.92 -0.45
CA LEU A 273 -5.58 6.80 -0.83
C LEU A 273 -5.20 6.84 -2.31
N MET A 274 -6.17 7.14 -3.18
CA MET A 274 -5.97 7.26 -4.64
C MET A 274 -5.05 8.43 -5.04
N ASP A 275 -4.99 9.48 -4.22
CA ASP A 275 -4.20 10.69 -4.48
C ASP A 275 -2.82 10.66 -3.82
N CYS A 276 -2.50 9.57 -3.10
CA CYS A 276 -1.24 9.44 -2.35
C CYS A 276 0.00 9.20 -3.23
N GLY A 277 -0.17 8.92 -4.52
CA GLY A 277 0.92 8.53 -5.43
C GLY A 277 1.78 9.67 -5.97
N SER A 278 1.40 10.94 -5.78
CA SER A 278 2.10 12.08 -6.39
C SER A 278 2.27 13.25 -5.41
N PHE A 279 3.37 14.00 -5.55
CA PHE A 279 3.55 15.27 -4.84
C PHE A 279 2.65 16.38 -5.40
N GLN A 280 2.16 16.25 -6.63
CA GLN A 280 1.33 17.27 -7.29
C GLN A 280 -0.07 17.39 -6.66
N THR A 281 -0.55 16.33 -6.00
CA THR A 281 -1.85 16.34 -5.31
C THR A 281 -1.80 17.18 -4.03
N VAL A 282 -0.61 17.49 -3.52
CA VAL A 282 -0.43 18.36 -2.35
C VAL A 282 -0.40 19.82 -2.81
N THR A 283 -1.55 20.49 -2.76
CA THR A 283 -1.66 21.91 -3.11
C THR A 283 -0.84 22.79 -2.16
N ARG A 284 -0.45 24.00 -2.61
CA ARG A 284 0.28 24.97 -1.78
C ARG A 284 -0.48 25.33 -0.49
N GLU A 285 -1.81 25.33 -0.54
CA GLU A 285 -2.65 25.54 0.63
C GLU A 285 -2.56 24.38 1.61
N LYS A 286 -2.65 23.14 1.12
CA LYS A 286 -2.47 21.93 1.93
C LYS A 286 -1.08 21.86 2.56
N MET A 287 -0.04 22.24 1.82
CA MET A 287 1.33 22.37 2.37
C MET A 287 1.38 23.37 3.54
N LYS A 288 0.74 24.53 3.42
CA LYS A 288 0.70 25.54 4.50
C LYS A 288 -0.05 25.02 5.73
N ILE A 289 -1.17 24.33 5.54
CA ILE A 289 -1.94 23.72 6.64
C ILE A 289 -1.08 22.68 7.34
N ASN A 290 -0.51 21.73 6.59
CA ASN A 290 0.34 20.67 7.14
C ASN A 290 1.59 21.22 7.84
N ALA A 291 2.20 22.29 7.32
CA ALA A 291 3.31 22.97 7.98
C ALA A 291 2.89 23.62 9.32
N LYS A 292 1.72 24.28 9.36
CA LYS A 292 1.18 24.85 10.60
C LYS A 292 0.89 23.77 11.65
N LEU A 293 0.26 22.67 11.25
CA LEU A 293 -0.03 21.53 12.14
C LEU A 293 1.26 20.89 12.65
N THR A 294 2.25 20.71 11.78
CA THR A 294 3.57 20.19 12.17
C THR A 294 4.26 21.12 13.17
N SER A 295 4.20 22.44 12.97
CA SER A 295 4.75 23.41 13.92
C SER A 295 4.03 23.37 15.28
N LYS A 296 2.69 23.28 15.28
CA LYS A 296 1.91 23.10 16.52
C LYS A 296 2.32 21.81 17.25
N LEU A 297 2.52 20.72 16.52
CA LEU A 297 2.92 19.43 17.08
C LEU A 297 4.32 19.53 17.70
N ILE A 298 5.29 20.16 17.02
CA ILE A 298 6.64 20.40 17.56
C ILE A 298 6.58 21.25 18.83
N ASN A 299 5.81 22.33 18.83
CA ASN A 299 5.66 23.17 20.03
C ASN A 299 5.04 22.38 21.19
N CYS A 300 4.07 21.51 20.90
CA CYS A 300 3.48 20.66 21.93
C CYS A 300 4.48 19.63 22.47
N MET A 301 5.34 19.05 21.62
CA MET A 301 6.42 18.15 22.08
C MET A 301 7.46 18.87 22.95
N ILE A 302 7.79 20.13 22.62
CA ILE A 302 8.76 20.94 23.39
C ILE A 302 8.16 21.41 24.72
N ASN A 303 6.88 21.80 24.73
CA ASN A 303 6.21 22.33 25.93
C ASN A 303 5.66 21.24 26.86
N CYS A 304 5.72 19.98 26.47
CA CYS A 304 5.43 18.83 27.32
C CYS A 304 6.70 18.40 28.08
N GLU A 305 7.20 19.29 28.94
CA GLU A 305 8.00 18.92 30.13
C GLU A 305 7.08 18.86 31.36
#